data_AF-A0A8C7FGI5-F1
#
_entry.id   AF-A0A8C7FGI5-F1
#
_cell.length_a   1.000
_cell.length_b   1.000
_cell.length_c   1.000
_cell.angle_alpha   90.00
_cell.angle_beta   90.00
_cell.angle_gamma   90.00
#
_symmetry.space_group_name_H-M   'P 1'
#
loop_
_entity.id
_entity.type
_entity.pdbx_description
1 polymer ?
#
loop_
_entity_poly.entity_id
_entity_poly.type
_entity_poly.pdbx_seq_one_letter_code
_entity_poly.pdbx_strand_id
1 'polypeptide(L)'
;MKTFPTSAVWCFGILFISASLITTGSSEVQVVGPADRVDALAGDDIILPCSLKPNISAKDMLVQWTGLYLKTRNVHLYRQGRDSNEDQFPSYRGRTSMFHEELKNGNVSLKLTRVTLSDAGSYRCFLPTLTSQVKETTVQLFCCPCLYPVLSMSLPRLLCGLLVGSPYLLVTIILLVKGCRSRTQGETRVPRKTHQDQLVEVESRMD
;
A
#
# COMPACT_ATOMS: atom_id res chain seq x y z
N MET A 1 34.00 6.58 -84.24
CA MET A 1 33.38 6.62 -82.90
C MET A 1 33.10 5.18 -82.48
N LYS A 2 33.76 4.68 -81.44
CA LYS A 2 33.62 3.28 -80.99
C LYS A 2 32.46 3.22 -80.00
N THR A 3 31.39 2.54 -80.38
CA THR A 3 30.23 2.27 -79.53
C THR A 3 30.59 1.18 -78.52
N PHE A 4 30.56 1.53 -77.24
CA PHE A 4 30.76 0.57 -76.15
C PHE A 4 29.47 -0.23 -75.91
N PRO A 5 29.56 -1.55 -75.60
CA PRO A 5 28.40 -2.38 -75.36
C PRO A 5 27.67 -1.93 -74.08
N THR A 6 26.38 -1.64 -74.22
CA THR A 6 25.48 -1.19 -73.15
C THR A 6 25.34 -2.19 -71.99
N SER A 7 25.77 -3.43 -72.16
CA SER A 7 25.71 -4.48 -71.13
C SER A 7 26.75 -4.33 -70.00
N ALA A 8 27.88 -3.66 -70.26
CA ALA A 8 28.93 -3.49 -69.26
C ALA A 8 28.56 -2.47 -68.18
N VAL A 9 27.75 -1.46 -68.54
CA VAL A 9 27.32 -0.38 -67.62
C VAL A 9 26.37 -0.90 -66.54
N TRP A 10 25.57 -1.91 -66.85
CA TRP A 10 24.60 -2.49 -65.92
C TRP A 10 25.26 -3.40 -64.86
N CYS A 11 26.40 -4.03 -65.17
CA CYS A 11 27.10 -4.87 -64.21
C CYS A 11 27.81 -4.07 -63.11
N PHE A 12 28.35 -2.89 -63.43
CA PHE A 12 28.98 -2.01 -62.44
C PHE A 12 27.96 -1.33 -61.51
N GLY A 13 26.77 -0.99 -62.01
CA GLY A 13 25.69 -0.44 -61.20
C GLY A 13 25.09 -1.43 -60.19
N ILE A 14 25.01 -2.72 -60.55
CA ILE A 14 24.47 -3.78 -59.68
C ILE A 14 25.48 -4.19 -58.60
N LEU A 15 26.78 -4.18 -58.89
CA LEU A 15 27.80 -4.49 -57.88
C LEU A 15 27.93 -3.40 -56.80
N PHE A 16 27.71 -2.12 -57.13
CA PHE A 16 27.78 -1.02 -56.15
C PHE A 16 26.56 -0.94 -55.21
N ILE A 17 25.39 -1.46 -55.60
CA ILE A 17 24.20 -1.52 -54.71
C ILE A 17 24.31 -2.67 -53.70
N SER A 18 25.17 -3.66 -53.96
CA SER A 18 25.47 -4.74 -53.02
C SER A 18 26.55 -4.39 -51.98
N ALA A 19 27.17 -3.20 -52.07
CA ALA A 19 28.14 -2.72 -51.11
C ALA A 19 27.44 -2.27 -49.81
N SER A 20 27.06 -3.26 -49.03
CA SER A 20 27.06 -3.23 -47.58
C SER A 20 26.04 -2.29 -46.93
N LEU A 21 24.75 -2.60 -47.06
CA LEU A 21 23.85 -2.45 -45.92
C LEU A 21 24.12 -3.61 -44.94
N ILE A 22 25.32 -3.66 -44.38
CA ILE A 22 25.54 -4.39 -43.14
C ILE A 22 24.96 -3.47 -42.08
N THR A 23 23.64 -3.54 -41.87
CA THR A 23 23.06 -3.10 -40.61
C THR A 23 23.65 -4.02 -39.56
N THR A 24 24.82 -3.66 -39.02
CA THR A 24 25.30 -4.23 -37.77
C THR A 24 24.19 -3.96 -36.77
N GLY A 25 23.37 -4.97 -36.52
CA GLY A 25 22.33 -4.96 -35.50
C GLY A 25 23.00 -4.86 -34.14
N SER A 26 23.50 -3.68 -33.81
CA SER A 26 23.84 -3.32 -32.44
C SER A 26 22.51 -3.33 -31.70
N SER A 27 22.22 -4.42 -30.99
CA SER A 27 21.10 -4.47 -30.08
C SER A 27 21.31 -3.39 -29.02
N GLU A 28 20.67 -2.25 -29.21
CA GLU A 28 20.79 -1.11 -28.31
C GLU A 28 20.26 -1.51 -26.93
N VAL A 29 21.05 -1.25 -25.88
CA VAL A 29 20.72 -1.67 -24.52
C VAL A 29 19.72 -0.72 -23.89
N GLN A 30 18.54 -1.19 -23.53
CA GLN A 30 17.46 -0.35 -23.01
C GLN A 30 17.07 -0.75 -21.60
N VAL A 31 16.62 0.23 -20.81
CA VAL A 31 16.01 0.00 -19.50
C VAL A 31 14.54 -0.37 -19.67
N VAL A 32 14.12 -1.48 -19.06
CA VAL A 32 12.78 -2.05 -19.20
C VAL A 32 12.18 -2.33 -17.83
N GLY A 33 10.95 -1.84 -17.63
CA GLY A 33 10.13 -2.05 -16.44
C GLY A 33 9.05 -3.12 -16.66
N PRO A 34 8.16 -3.33 -15.67
CA PRO A 34 7.04 -4.24 -15.81
C PRO A 34 5.98 -3.66 -16.77
N ALA A 35 5.21 -4.53 -17.41
CA ALA A 35 4.05 -4.14 -18.22
C ALA A 35 2.87 -3.71 -17.34
N ASP A 36 2.67 -4.42 -16.23
CA ASP A 36 1.61 -4.19 -15.27
C ASP A 36 2.11 -3.46 -14.02
N ARG A 37 1.17 -2.93 -13.24
CA ARG A 37 1.46 -2.37 -11.91
C ARG A 37 1.84 -3.46 -10.92
N VAL A 38 2.58 -3.06 -9.89
CA VAL A 38 2.85 -3.89 -8.71
C VAL A 38 1.77 -3.61 -7.67
N ASP A 39 1.06 -4.64 -7.25
CA ASP A 39 0.08 -4.56 -6.16
C ASP A 39 0.72 -5.05 -4.85
N ALA A 40 0.44 -4.35 -3.75
CA ALA A 40 1.00 -4.66 -2.43
C ALA A 40 -0.02 -4.42 -1.30
N LEU A 41 0.12 -5.17 -0.20
CA LEU A 41 -0.54 -4.86 1.06
C LEU A 41 0.38 -4.03 1.95
N ALA A 42 -0.22 -3.23 2.84
CA ALA A 42 0.56 -2.55 3.86
C ALA A 42 1.22 -3.57 4.80
N GLY A 43 2.54 -3.49 4.95
CA GLY A 43 3.38 -4.42 5.69
C GLY A 43 4.23 -5.34 4.81
N ASP A 44 3.91 -5.47 3.52
CA ASP A 44 4.60 -6.40 2.61
C ASP A 44 6.04 -5.97 2.30
N ASP A 45 6.85 -6.96 1.95
CA ASP A 45 8.13 -6.77 1.28
C ASP A 45 7.94 -7.04 -0.22
N ILE A 46 8.24 -6.05 -1.06
CA ILE A 46 7.98 -6.11 -2.50
C ILE A 46 9.25 -5.90 -3.32
N ILE A 47 9.10 -6.12 -4.63
CA ILE A 47 10.10 -5.82 -5.64
C ILE A 47 9.48 -4.86 -6.65
N LEU A 48 10.16 -3.75 -6.93
CA LEU A 48 9.87 -2.87 -8.06
C LEU A 48 10.76 -3.30 -9.24
N PRO A 49 10.20 -3.94 -10.28
CA PRO A 49 10.99 -4.54 -11.35
C PRO A 49 11.66 -3.49 -12.25
N CYS A 50 12.94 -3.67 -12.54
CA CYS A 50 13.66 -2.89 -13.55
C CYS A 50 14.85 -3.70 -14.07
N SER A 51 15.08 -3.74 -15.38
CA SER A 51 16.10 -4.58 -15.99
C SER A 51 16.67 -3.97 -17.28
N LEU A 52 17.87 -4.40 -17.66
CA LEU A 52 18.48 -4.07 -18.94
C LEU A 52 18.14 -5.12 -20.01
N LYS A 53 17.80 -4.68 -21.22
CA LYS A 53 17.63 -5.54 -22.40
C LYS A 53 18.53 -5.07 -23.56
N PRO A 54 19.40 -5.93 -24.12
CA PRO A 54 19.73 -7.27 -23.64
C PRO A 54 20.39 -7.25 -22.26
N ASN A 55 20.42 -8.41 -21.59
CA ASN A 55 20.99 -8.55 -20.26
C ASN A 55 22.51 -8.27 -20.30
N ILE A 56 22.93 -7.15 -19.72
CA ILE A 56 24.34 -6.79 -19.53
C ILE A 56 24.59 -6.42 -18.08
N SER A 57 25.85 -6.50 -17.62
CA SER A 57 26.19 -6.16 -16.24
C SER A 57 25.91 -4.69 -15.92
N ALA A 58 25.21 -4.45 -14.82
CA ALA A 58 24.96 -3.13 -14.24
C ALA A 58 25.82 -2.86 -12.98
N LYS A 59 26.78 -3.74 -12.64
CA LYS A 59 27.59 -3.63 -11.40
C LYS A 59 28.30 -2.29 -11.24
N ASP A 60 28.83 -1.77 -12.34
CA ASP A 60 29.61 -0.53 -12.36
C ASP A 60 28.77 0.69 -12.82
N MET A 61 27.47 0.49 -13.02
CA MET A 61 26.55 1.55 -13.43
C MET A 61 25.99 2.31 -12.23
N LEU A 62 25.59 3.56 -12.47
CA LEU A 62 24.83 4.33 -11.51
C LEU A 62 23.33 4.01 -11.71
N VAL A 63 22.63 3.60 -10.66
CA VAL A 63 21.19 3.35 -10.67
C VAL A 63 20.49 4.30 -9.69
N GLN A 64 19.50 5.03 -10.18
CA GLN A 64 18.68 5.95 -9.41
C GLN A 64 17.22 5.50 -9.41
N TRP A 65 16.66 5.37 -8.21
CA TRP A 65 15.22 5.23 -8.01
C TRP A 65 14.67 6.51 -7.39
N THR A 66 13.69 7.12 -8.06
CA THR A 66 13.04 8.36 -7.59
C THR A 66 11.53 8.23 -7.63
N GLY A 67 10.83 8.75 -6.61
CA GLY A 67 9.37 8.89 -6.65
C GLY A 67 8.95 10.06 -7.54
N LEU A 68 7.92 9.87 -8.38
CA LEU A 68 7.44 10.89 -9.33
C LEU A 68 6.42 11.87 -8.71
N TYR A 69 5.68 11.47 -7.68
CA TYR A 69 4.73 12.33 -6.97
C TYR A 69 5.38 12.97 -5.74
N LEU A 70 5.19 14.30 -5.59
CA LEU A 70 5.89 15.19 -4.64
C LEU A 70 7.38 15.37 -4.95
N LYS A 71 7.66 15.99 -6.11
CA LYS A 71 8.96 16.52 -6.57
C LYS A 71 10.18 15.88 -5.89
N THR A 72 10.72 14.84 -6.53
CA THR A 72 12.09 14.33 -6.30
C THR A 72 12.37 13.82 -4.88
N ARG A 73 11.62 12.80 -4.44
CA ARG A 73 12.09 11.96 -3.34
C ARG A 73 13.07 10.94 -3.91
N ASN A 74 14.35 11.05 -3.53
CA ASN A 74 15.35 10.03 -3.80
C ASN A 74 15.02 8.78 -2.97
N VAL A 75 14.53 7.74 -3.64
CA VAL A 75 14.06 6.49 -3.02
C VAL A 75 15.23 5.57 -2.77
N HIS A 76 16.16 5.47 -3.72
CA HIS A 76 17.36 4.66 -3.59
C HIS A 76 18.42 5.10 -4.60
N LEU A 77 19.69 5.03 -4.20
CA LEU A 77 20.84 5.32 -5.06
C LEU A 77 21.87 4.20 -4.93
N TYR A 78 22.21 3.59 -6.06
CA TYR A 78 23.34 2.68 -6.17
C TYR A 78 24.45 3.34 -6.99
N ARG A 79 25.66 3.40 -6.43
CA ARG A 79 26.85 3.95 -7.10
C ARG A 79 28.10 3.34 -6.52
N GLN A 80 29.17 3.24 -7.32
CA GLN A 80 30.48 2.77 -6.87
C GLN A 80 30.42 1.40 -6.18
N GLY A 81 29.61 0.47 -6.71
CA GLY A 81 29.55 -0.89 -6.20
C GLY A 81 28.69 -1.09 -4.94
N ARG A 82 27.95 -0.07 -4.47
CA ARG A 82 27.18 -0.15 -3.22
C ARG A 82 25.90 0.68 -3.22
N ASP A 83 24.96 0.26 -2.38
CA ASP A 83 23.79 1.04 -1.99
C ASP A 83 24.23 2.26 -1.15
N SER A 84 23.65 3.43 -1.42
CA SER A 84 24.01 4.71 -0.81
C SER A 84 22.82 5.39 -0.15
N ASN A 85 22.96 5.75 1.12
CA ASN A 85 21.92 6.40 1.93
C ASN A 85 22.06 7.93 2.02
N GLU A 86 23.11 8.52 1.46
CA GLU A 86 23.50 9.93 1.65
C GLU A 86 22.34 10.91 1.41
N ASP A 87 21.75 10.85 0.21
CA ASP A 87 20.63 11.71 -0.20
C ASP A 87 19.27 11.01 -0.14
N GLN A 88 19.22 9.82 0.47
CA GLN A 88 18.01 9.02 0.50
C GLN A 88 16.98 9.65 1.43
N PHE A 89 15.75 9.79 0.94
CA PHE A 89 14.65 10.36 1.71
C PHE A 89 14.39 9.51 2.97
N PRO A 90 14.23 10.12 4.17
CA PRO A 90 14.26 9.39 5.44
C PRO A 90 13.30 8.20 5.54
N SER A 91 12.11 8.29 4.93
CA SER A 91 11.12 7.21 4.99
C SER A 91 11.53 5.92 4.27
N TYR A 92 12.58 5.94 3.43
CA TYR A 92 13.09 4.77 2.72
C TYR A 92 14.38 4.18 3.31
N ARG A 93 15.02 4.89 4.26
CA ARG A 93 16.27 4.45 4.88
C ARG A 93 16.10 3.12 5.60
N GLY A 94 16.99 2.17 5.30
CA GLY A 94 16.94 0.81 5.86
C GLY A 94 15.73 -0.01 5.40
N ARG A 95 14.98 0.47 4.39
CA ARG A 95 13.86 -0.27 3.81
C ARG A 95 14.10 -0.70 2.37
N THR A 96 15.07 -0.09 1.67
CA THR A 96 15.36 -0.39 0.26
C THR A 96 16.76 -0.96 0.05
N SER A 97 16.89 -1.83 -0.95
CA SER A 97 18.17 -2.44 -1.32
C SER A 97 18.14 -2.99 -2.75
N MET A 98 19.31 -3.04 -3.40
CA MET A 98 19.49 -3.70 -4.70
C MET A 98 19.83 -5.18 -4.56
N PHE A 99 19.46 -5.98 -5.57
CA PHE A 99 19.88 -7.37 -5.68
C PHE A 99 21.31 -7.46 -6.24
N HIS A 100 22.32 -7.29 -5.38
CA HIS A 100 23.72 -7.18 -5.78
C HIS A 100 24.22 -8.36 -6.64
N GLU A 101 23.74 -9.57 -6.35
CA GLU A 101 24.10 -10.78 -7.10
C GLU A 101 23.53 -10.80 -8.53
N GLU A 102 22.41 -10.10 -8.76
CA GLU A 102 21.68 -10.07 -10.03
C GLU A 102 22.08 -8.88 -10.92
N LEU A 103 22.87 -7.93 -10.38
CA LEU A 103 23.41 -6.81 -11.15
C LEU A 103 24.25 -7.29 -12.34
N LYS A 104 24.97 -8.42 -12.22
CA LYS A 104 25.75 -9.02 -13.32
C LYS A 104 24.86 -9.48 -14.49
N ASN A 105 23.58 -9.72 -14.22
CA ASN A 105 22.58 -10.14 -15.19
C ASN A 105 21.72 -8.97 -15.69
N GLY A 106 22.04 -7.73 -15.30
CA GLY A 106 21.31 -6.53 -15.70
C GLY A 106 20.01 -6.30 -14.94
N ASN A 107 19.77 -7.04 -13.86
CA ASN A 107 18.63 -6.81 -12.98
C ASN A 107 18.96 -5.67 -12.02
N VAL A 108 18.23 -4.57 -12.16
CA VAL A 108 18.36 -3.35 -11.35
C VAL A 108 17.08 -3.07 -10.58
N SER A 109 16.32 -4.14 -10.28
CA SER A 109 15.09 -4.08 -9.50
C SER A 109 15.37 -3.65 -8.07
N LEU A 110 14.43 -2.90 -7.49
CA LEU A 110 14.55 -2.42 -6.12
C LEU A 110 13.71 -3.27 -5.19
N LYS A 111 14.32 -3.80 -4.12
CA LYS A 111 13.55 -4.34 -2.99
C LYS A 111 13.08 -3.19 -2.11
N LEU A 112 11.80 -3.16 -1.74
CA LEU A 112 11.23 -2.24 -0.75
C LEU A 112 10.52 -3.05 0.33
N THR A 113 10.92 -2.86 1.59
CA THR A 113 10.41 -3.62 2.73
C THR A 113 9.43 -2.84 3.57
N ARG A 114 8.52 -3.55 4.24
CA ARG A 114 7.49 -2.99 5.13
C ARG A 114 6.71 -1.86 4.45
N VAL A 115 6.13 -2.13 3.29
CA VAL A 115 5.38 -1.15 2.48
C VAL A 115 4.29 -0.49 3.32
N THR A 116 4.09 0.81 3.10
CA THR A 116 3.06 1.63 3.75
C THR A 116 2.18 2.26 2.68
N LEU A 117 0.99 2.73 3.06
CA LEU A 117 0.09 3.41 2.13
C LEU A 117 0.73 4.66 1.49
N SER A 118 1.68 5.29 2.18
CA SER A 118 2.41 6.45 1.67
C SER A 118 3.47 6.09 0.63
N ASP A 119 3.81 4.82 0.47
CA ASP A 119 4.72 4.37 -0.58
C ASP A 119 3.98 4.13 -1.92
N ALA A 120 2.63 4.14 -1.95
CA ALA A 120 1.89 4.01 -3.19
C ALA A 120 2.23 5.17 -4.17
N GLY A 121 2.35 4.86 -5.46
CA GLY A 121 2.61 5.83 -6.51
C GLY A 121 3.56 5.33 -7.59
N SER A 122 4.03 6.27 -8.42
CA SER A 122 4.93 5.97 -9.53
C SER A 122 6.39 6.17 -9.14
N TYR A 123 7.21 5.21 -9.51
CA TYR A 123 8.64 5.16 -9.27
C TYR A 123 9.37 5.17 -10.60
N ARG A 124 10.40 5.99 -10.72
CA ARG A 124 11.29 6.03 -11.88
C ARG A 124 12.58 5.32 -11.56
N CYS A 125 12.94 4.34 -12.39
CA CYS A 125 14.25 3.69 -12.44
C CYS A 125 15.05 4.34 -13.56
N PHE A 126 16.19 4.95 -13.24
CA PHE A 126 17.01 5.72 -14.19
C PHE A 126 18.50 5.34 -14.07
N LEU A 127 19.13 5.08 -15.21
CA LEU A 127 20.54 4.70 -15.32
C LEU A 127 21.31 5.75 -16.13
N PRO A 128 21.75 6.87 -15.53
CA PRO A 128 22.37 7.98 -16.26
C PRO A 128 23.66 7.60 -17.00
N THR A 129 24.40 6.60 -16.50
CA THR A 129 25.64 6.12 -17.10
C THR A 129 25.41 5.21 -18.32
N LEU A 130 24.17 4.81 -18.61
CA LEU A 130 23.85 4.02 -19.79
C LEU A 130 23.99 4.90 -21.04
N THR A 131 24.52 4.36 -22.14
CA THR A 131 24.76 5.12 -23.38
C THR A 131 23.56 5.16 -24.33
N SER A 132 22.60 4.25 -24.18
CA SER A 132 21.40 4.17 -25.02
C SER A 132 20.45 5.36 -24.85
N GLN A 133 19.57 5.55 -25.83
CA GLN A 133 18.45 6.49 -25.75
C GLN A 133 17.46 6.15 -24.61
N VAL A 134 17.21 4.87 -24.34
CA VAL A 134 16.21 4.45 -23.33
C VAL A 134 16.89 4.10 -22.02
N LYS A 135 17.10 5.12 -21.17
CA LYS A 135 17.82 5.02 -19.89
C LYS A 135 16.93 4.93 -18.66
N GLU A 136 15.62 5.02 -18.83
CA GLU A 136 14.67 4.99 -17.72
C GLU A 136 13.38 4.26 -18.04
N THR A 137 12.71 3.85 -16.98
CA THR A 137 11.35 3.31 -17.02
C THR A 137 10.59 3.71 -15.77
N THR A 138 9.26 3.62 -15.82
CA THR A 138 8.38 3.94 -14.69
C THR A 138 7.66 2.69 -14.22
N VAL A 139 7.65 2.47 -12.92
CA VAL A 139 6.96 1.38 -12.22
C VAL A 139 5.84 1.96 -11.37
N GLN A 140 4.63 1.43 -11.51
CA GLN A 140 3.49 1.82 -10.68
C GLN A 140 3.37 0.88 -9.49
N LEU A 141 3.32 1.42 -8.28
CA LEU A 141 3.00 0.68 -7.05
C LEU A 141 1.62 1.08 -6.55
N PHE A 142 0.73 0.12 -6.47
CA PHE A 142 -0.57 0.26 -5.84
C PHE A 142 -0.54 -0.44 -4.47
N CYS A 143 -0.85 0.32 -3.42
CA CYS A 143 -0.96 -0.25 -2.07
C CYS A 143 -2.44 -0.32 -1.69
N CYS A 144 -2.96 -1.52 -1.51
CA CYS A 144 -4.30 -1.71 -0.97
C CYS A 144 -4.30 -1.35 0.53
N PRO A 145 -5.17 -0.46 1.00
CA PRO A 145 -5.46 -0.37 2.42
C PRO A 145 -6.02 -1.71 2.88
N CYS A 146 -5.39 -2.34 3.88
CA CYS A 146 -5.85 -3.59 4.47
C CYS A 146 -7.31 -3.42 4.89
N LEU A 147 -8.25 -3.98 4.12
CA LEU A 147 -9.66 -3.95 4.50
C LEU A 147 -9.99 -4.96 5.62
N TYR A 148 -9.01 -5.70 6.14
CA TYR A 148 -9.23 -6.65 7.24
C TYR A 148 -8.03 -6.68 8.20
N PRO A 149 -8.16 -6.00 9.36
CA PRO A 149 -8.17 -6.77 10.60
C PRO A 149 -9.32 -6.41 11.55
N VAL A 150 -10.37 -5.70 11.09
CA VAL A 150 -11.45 -5.22 11.98
C VAL A 150 -12.65 -6.17 12.06
N LEU A 151 -12.89 -7.04 11.07
CA LEU A 151 -14.02 -8.00 11.13
C LEU A 151 -13.77 -9.23 12.01
N SER A 152 -12.53 -9.44 12.50
CA SER A 152 -12.22 -10.57 13.37
C SER A 152 -12.58 -10.33 14.86
N MET A 153 -12.76 -9.07 15.28
CA MET A 153 -12.94 -8.74 16.70
C MET A 153 -14.37 -8.50 17.18
N SER A 154 -15.37 -8.46 16.28
CA SER A 154 -16.75 -8.09 16.65
C SER A 154 -17.73 -9.25 16.74
N LEU A 155 -17.58 -10.30 15.92
CA LEU A 155 -18.61 -11.36 15.87
C LEU A 155 -18.55 -12.38 17.03
N PRO A 156 -17.39 -12.80 17.57
CA PRO A 156 -17.37 -13.70 18.73
C PRO A 156 -17.79 -13.00 20.02
N ARG A 157 -17.52 -11.70 20.16
CA ARG A 157 -17.86 -10.92 21.36
C ARG A 157 -19.36 -10.60 21.45
N LEU A 158 -20.02 -10.38 20.31
CA LEU A 158 -21.49 -10.21 20.28
C LEU A 158 -22.20 -11.52 20.64
N LEU A 159 -21.71 -12.67 20.16
CA LEU A 159 -22.29 -13.97 20.46
C LEU A 159 -22.11 -14.37 21.94
N CYS A 160 -20.94 -14.11 22.53
CA CYS A 160 -20.71 -14.32 23.97
C CYS A 160 -21.54 -13.38 24.86
N GLY A 161 -21.74 -12.11 24.44
CA GLY A 161 -22.59 -11.17 25.17
C GLY A 161 -24.07 -11.57 25.19
N LEU A 162 -24.56 -12.19 24.11
CA LEU A 162 -25.95 -12.66 24.00
C LEU A 162 -26.19 -13.97 24.76
N LEU A 163 -25.22 -14.89 24.79
CA LEU A 163 -25.34 -16.17 25.52
C LEU A 163 -25.11 -16.03 27.03
N VAL A 164 -24.28 -15.08 27.47
CA VAL A 164 -23.94 -14.91 28.90
C VAL A 164 -24.68 -13.73 29.56
N GLY A 165 -25.24 -12.79 28.78
CA GLY A 165 -25.99 -11.64 29.29
C GLY A 165 -27.48 -11.87 29.55
N SER A 166 -28.07 -12.94 29.02
CA SER A 166 -29.52 -13.20 29.18
C SER A 166 -29.94 -13.90 30.50
N PRO A 167 -29.13 -14.75 31.19
CA PRO A 167 -29.57 -15.30 32.47
C PRO A 167 -29.61 -14.25 33.58
N TYR A 168 -28.71 -13.27 33.56
CA TYR A 168 -28.71 -12.20 34.56
C TYR A 168 -29.94 -11.31 34.44
N LEU A 169 -30.32 -10.91 33.22
CA LEU A 169 -31.53 -10.12 32.97
C LEU A 169 -32.79 -10.89 33.35
N LEU A 170 -32.86 -12.19 33.03
CA LEU A 170 -33.96 -13.06 33.44
C LEU A 170 -34.04 -13.18 34.97
N VAL A 171 -32.90 -13.32 35.67
CA VAL A 171 -32.86 -13.36 37.13
C VAL A 171 -33.31 -12.03 37.74
N THR A 172 -32.87 -10.87 37.22
CA THR A 172 -33.36 -9.57 37.70
C THR A 172 -34.85 -9.40 37.44
N ILE A 173 -35.36 -9.79 36.27
CA ILE A 173 -36.80 -9.73 35.98
C ILE A 173 -37.57 -10.65 36.95
N ILE A 174 -37.10 -11.87 37.21
CA ILE A 174 -37.74 -12.79 38.18
C ILE A 174 -37.71 -12.20 39.60
N LEU A 175 -36.61 -11.56 40.02
CA LEU A 175 -36.51 -10.89 41.32
C LEU A 175 -37.43 -9.67 41.41
N LEU A 176 -37.57 -8.88 40.34
CA LEU A 176 -38.48 -7.75 40.26
C LEU A 176 -39.95 -8.18 40.27
N VAL A 177 -40.30 -9.25 39.54
CA VAL A 177 -41.65 -9.82 39.52
C VAL A 177 -42.03 -10.41 40.89
N LYS A 178 -41.09 -11.11 41.55
CA LYS A 178 -41.30 -11.60 42.93
C LYS A 178 -41.39 -10.45 43.94
N GLY A 179 -40.58 -9.40 43.81
CA GLY A 179 -40.61 -8.20 44.65
C GLY A 179 -41.87 -7.35 44.48
N CYS A 180 -42.46 -7.33 43.28
CA CYS A 180 -43.77 -6.72 43.05
C CYS A 180 -44.90 -7.55 43.67
N ARG A 181 -44.79 -8.88 43.69
CA ARG A 181 -45.82 -9.76 44.26
C ARG A 181 -45.90 -9.69 45.79
N SER A 182 -44.82 -9.29 46.47
CA SER A 182 -44.84 -9.08 47.93
C SER A 182 -45.41 -7.71 48.34
N ARG A 183 -45.57 -6.75 47.42
CA ARG A 183 -45.95 -5.37 47.76
C ARG A 183 -47.45 -5.08 47.70
N THR A 184 -48.27 -6.01 47.20
CA THR A 184 -49.73 -5.85 47.07
C THR A 184 -50.55 -6.48 48.19
N GLN A 185 -49.94 -6.90 49.31
CA GLN A 185 -50.66 -7.44 50.48
C GLN A 185 -50.27 -6.76 51.81
N GLY A 186 -50.00 -5.45 51.78
CA GLY A 186 -49.69 -4.62 52.94
C GLY A 186 -50.53 -3.34 52.98
N GLU A 187 -51.84 -3.49 52.96
CA GLU A 187 -52.80 -2.41 53.22
C GLU A 187 -52.92 -2.20 54.74
N THR A 188 -52.45 -1.04 55.26
CA THR A 188 -52.92 -0.51 56.55
C THR A 188 -53.50 0.87 56.32
N ARG A 189 -54.84 0.95 56.40
CA ARG A 189 -55.64 2.19 56.32
C ARG A 189 -55.24 3.17 57.42
N VAL A 190 -54.99 4.43 57.05
CA VAL A 190 -55.04 5.57 57.98
C VAL A 190 -56.43 6.20 57.87
N PRO A 191 -57.18 6.41 58.97
CA PRO A 191 -58.50 7.02 58.91
C PRO A 191 -58.40 8.51 58.62
N ARG A 192 -59.30 8.99 57.75
CA ARG A 192 -59.46 10.38 57.35
C ARG A 192 -60.17 11.15 58.48
N LYS A 193 -59.47 12.07 59.16
CA LYS A 193 -60.11 13.00 60.11
C LYS A 193 -60.96 14.03 59.36
N THR A 194 -62.15 14.29 59.86
CA THR A 194 -63.13 15.22 59.26
C THR A 194 -62.96 16.61 59.89
N HIS A 195 -63.36 17.66 59.17
CA HIS A 195 -63.22 19.08 59.51
C HIS A 195 -63.73 19.50 60.91
N GLN A 196 -64.54 18.66 61.57
CA GLN A 196 -64.99 18.88 62.95
C GLN A 196 -63.90 18.61 64.01
N ASP A 197 -62.91 17.76 63.71
CA ASP A 197 -61.82 17.38 64.64
C ASP A 197 -60.72 18.45 64.75
N GLN A 198 -60.70 19.47 63.87
CA GLN A 198 -59.71 20.57 63.93
C GLN A 198 -60.18 21.79 64.76
N LEU A 199 -61.47 21.92 65.05
CA LEU A 199 -62.00 23.05 65.83
C LEU A 199 -61.79 22.88 67.34
N VAL A 200 -61.59 21.66 67.84
CA VAL A 200 -61.38 21.39 69.27
C VAL A 200 -59.93 21.68 69.73
N GLU A 201 -58.95 21.64 68.82
CA GLU A 201 -57.52 21.85 69.18
C GLU A 201 -57.10 23.33 69.18
N VAL A 202 -57.94 24.23 68.65
CA VAL A 202 -57.68 25.68 68.63
C VAL A 202 -58.21 26.37 69.90
N GLU A 203 -59.30 25.86 70.51
CA GLU A 203 -59.93 26.49 71.68
C GLU A 203 -59.24 26.15 73.01
N SER A 204 -58.36 25.14 73.04
CA SER A 204 -57.60 24.75 74.24
C SER A 204 -56.21 25.41 74.36
N ARG A 205 -55.93 26.46 73.56
CA ARG A 205 -54.64 27.18 73.57
C ARG A 205 -54.78 28.68 73.85
N MET A 206 -55.95 29.09 74.35
CA MET A 206 -56.28 30.47 74.73
C MET A 206 -56.79 30.61 76.17
N ASP A 207 -56.45 29.64 77.03
CA ASP A 207 -56.37 29.75 78.50
C ASP A 207 -54.90 29.57 78.93
#